data_AF-A0A9E8MWE1-F1
#
_entry.id   AF-A0A9E8MWE1-F1
#
_cell.length_a   1.000
_cell.length_b   1.000
_cell.length_c   1.000
_cell.angle_alpha   90.00
_cell.angle_beta   90.00
_cell.angle_gamma   90.00
#
_symmetry.space_group_name_H-M   'P 1'
#
loop_
_entity.id
_entity.type
_entity.pdbx_description
1 polymer ?
#
loop_
_entity_poly.entity_id
_entity_poly.type
_entity_poly.pdbx_seq_one_letter_code
_entity_poly.pdbx_strand_id
1 'polypeptide(L)'
;MFFYKIKIKTAVMGMLAISCFLFSCVNDSYYEDVSDLDSQLLSLIDEKSNGIGPYFFQLPNTNDYASIPQDPLNPITSQKVALGKMLVHETATGGNAKMESAVETFSCASCHPVAAGFYSETYKVLVKAVKVLAV
;
A
#
# COMPACT_ATOMS: atom_id res chain seq x y z
N MET A 1 33.81 -0.69 55.83
CA MET A 1 34.03 0.39 54.84
C MET A 1 33.99 -0.10 53.38
N PHE A 2 34.36 -1.36 53.07
CA PHE A 2 34.36 -1.93 51.72
C PHE A 2 32.95 -2.06 51.07
N PHE A 3 31.97 -2.55 51.83
CA PHE A 3 30.59 -2.74 51.35
C PHE A 3 29.86 -1.42 51.00
N TYR A 4 30.21 -0.31 51.67
CA TYR A 4 29.66 1.01 51.38
C TYR A 4 30.17 1.57 50.05
N LYS A 5 31.45 1.34 49.73
CA LYS A 5 32.03 1.71 48.43
C LYS A 5 31.46 0.87 47.27
N ILE A 6 31.07 -0.38 47.52
CA ILE A 6 30.41 -1.24 46.51
C ILE A 6 29.01 -0.73 46.20
N LYS A 7 28.18 -0.41 47.21
CA LYS A 7 26.84 0.17 47.00
C LYS A 7 26.87 1.53 46.30
N ILE A 8 27.87 2.38 46.58
CA ILE A 8 28.06 3.66 45.89
C ILE A 8 28.45 3.44 44.42
N LYS A 9 29.38 2.50 44.13
CA LYS A 9 29.78 2.22 42.74
C LYS A 9 28.64 1.63 41.91
N THR A 10 27.82 0.74 42.48
CA THR A 10 26.65 0.18 41.79
C THR A 10 25.54 1.22 41.60
N ALA A 11 25.33 2.12 42.58
CA ALA A 11 24.37 3.22 42.45
C ALA A 11 24.80 4.28 41.42
N VAL A 12 26.09 4.61 41.36
CA VAL A 12 26.65 5.54 40.35
C VAL A 12 26.59 4.93 38.95
N MET A 13 26.89 3.63 38.81
CA MET A 13 26.75 2.92 37.53
C MET A 13 25.27 2.84 37.08
N GLY A 14 24.35 2.64 38.03
CA GLY A 14 22.90 2.67 37.76
C GLY A 14 22.39 4.05 37.33
N MET A 15 22.82 5.12 38.00
CA MET A 15 22.47 6.50 37.61
C MET A 15 23.04 6.90 36.24
N LEU A 16 24.28 6.48 35.93
CA LEU A 16 24.90 6.74 34.63
C LEU A 16 24.17 6.00 33.49
N ALA A 17 23.76 4.73 33.72
CA ALA A 17 22.98 3.96 32.76
C ALA A 17 21.59 4.56 32.51
N ILE A 18 20.89 5.02 33.56
CA ILE A 18 19.58 5.68 33.44
C ILE A 18 19.69 7.00 32.67
N SER A 19 20.77 7.75 32.84
CA SER A 19 21.04 8.98 32.07
C SER A 19 21.22 8.72 30.57
N CYS A 20 21.73 7.56 30.16
CA CYS A 20 21.89 7.21 28.75
C CYS A 20 20.56 6.91 28.05
N PHE A 21 19.52 6.48 28.78
CA PHE A 21 18.19 6.24 28.21
C PHE A 21 17.39 7.52 27.95
N LEU A 22 17.72 8.64 28.61
CA LEU A 22 16.98 9.89 28.48
C LEU A 22 17.42 10.75 27.27
N PHE A 23 18.50 10.39 26.58
CA PHE A 23 19.02 11.10 25.40
C PHE A 23 18.84 10.35 24.07
N SER A 24 18.10 9.23 24.05
CA SER A 24 17.95 8.41 22.83
C SER A 24 16.97 8.98 21.78
N CYS A 25 16.35 10.14 22.03
CA CYS A 25 15.62 10.86 21.00
C CYS A 25 16.59 11.76 20.24
N VAL A 26 17.24 11.20 19.22
CA VAL A 26 17.64 12.02 18.08
C VAL A 26 16.36 12.30 17.31
N ASN A 27 16.00 13.58 17.13
CA ASN A 27 15.03 13.93 16.10
C ASN A 27 15.77 13.72 14.78
N ASP A 28 15.78 12.47 14.30
CA ASP A 28 15.98 12.24 12.89
C ASP A 28 14.79 12.92 12.22
N SER A 29 14.97 14.18 11.81
CA SER A 29 14.14 14.74 10.76
C SER A 29 14.48 13.95 9.52
N TYR A 30 13.93 12.74 9.42
CA TYR A 30 13.77 12.02 8.17
C TYR A 30 12.75 12.81 7.34
N TYR A 31 13.13 14.02 6.98
CA TYR A 31 12.65 14.64 5.78
C TYR A 31 13.43 13.92 4.69
N GLU A 32 12.85 12.84 4.17
CA GLU A 32 13.10 12.56 2.76
C GLU A 32 12.74 13.86 2.04
N ASP A 33 13.77 14.53 1.51
CA ASP A 33 13.56 15.67 0.65
C ASP A 33 12.65 15.17 -0.47
N VAL A 34 11.50 15.84 -0.65
CA VAL A 34 10.52 15.45 -1.66
C VAL A 34 11.27 15.44 -2.98
N SER A 35 11.40 14.27 -3.59
CA SER A 35 12.24 14.14 -4.78
C SER A 35 11.73 15.10 -5.86
N ASP A 36 12.62 15.52 -6.76
CA ASP A 36 12.21 16.31 -7.94
C ASP A 36 11.08 15.63 -8.72
N LEU A 37 11.01 14.29 -8.67
CA LEU A 37 9.94 13.52 -9.30
C LEU A 37 8.62 13.63 -8.53
N ASP A 38 8.65 13.55 -7.20
CA ASP A 38 7.44 13.67 -6.36
C ASP A 38 6.86 15.08 -6.41
N SER A 39 7.72 16.11 -6.46
CA SER A 39 7.26 17.50 -6.61
C SER A 39 6.59 17.75 -7.97
N GLN A 40 7.12 17.15 -9.05
CA GLN A 40 6.49 17.14 -10.36
C GLN A 40 5.15 16.40 -10.35
N LEU A 41 5.09 15.24 -9.70
CA LEU A 41 3.86 14.47 -9.55
C LEU A 41 2.78 15.25 -8.80
N LEU A 42 3.13 15.87 -7.66
CA LEU A 42 2.19 16.68 -6.88
C LEU A 42 1.69 17.90 -7.66
N SER A 43 2.55 18.55 -8.44
CA SER A 43 2.17 19.66 -9.31
C SER A 43 1.19 19.22 -10.41
N LEU A 44 1.43 18.05 -11.02
CA LEU A 44 0.52 17.47 -12.01
C LEU A 44 -0.82 17.06 -11.39
N ILE A 45 -0.82 16.47 -10.20
CA ILE A 45 -2.03 16.13 -9.46
C ILE A 45 -2.85 17.39 -9.20
N ASP A 46 -2.22 18.48 -8.76
CA ASP A 46 -2.89 19.76 -8.52
C ASP A 46 -3.51 20.33 -9.81
N GLU A 47 -2.74 20.35 -10.90
CA GLU A 47 -3.23 20.77 -12.22
C GLU A 47 -4.44 19.93 -12.69
N LYS A 48 -4.33 18.59 -12.64
CA LYS A 48 -5.37 17.68 -13.12
C LYS A 48 -6.61 17.62 -12.22
N SER A 49 -6.48 18.06 -10.98
CA SER A 49 -7.59 18.17 -10.04
C SER A 49 -8.17 19.59 -9.96
N ASN A 50 -7.73 20.53 -10.79
CA ASN A 50 -8.11 21.95 -10.74
C ASN A 50 -7.84 22.60 -9.37
N GLY A 51 -6.70 22.30 -8.75
CA GLY A 51 -6.29 22.90 -7.48
C GLY A 51 -6.86 22.22 -6.22
N ILE A 52 -7.53 21.07 -6.36
CA ILE A 52 -8.07 20.31 -5.21
C ILE A 52 -6.97 19.43 -4.58
N GLY A 53 -5.99 19.05 -5.37
CA GLY A 53 -4.87 18.21 -4.97
C GLY A 53 -5.23 16.71 -4.89
N PRO A 54 -4.42 15.91 -4.15
CA PRO A 54 -4.49 14.45 -4.19
C PRO A 54 -5.82 13.86 -3.72
N TYR A 55 -6.54 14.55 -2.83
CA TYR A 55 -7.84 14.09 -2.32
C TYR A 55 -8.90 13.96 -3.41
N PHE A 56 -8.76 14.68 -4.53
CA PHE A 56 -9.67 14.55 -5.68
C PHE A 56 -9.67 13.15 -6.28
N PHE A 57 -8.53 12.45 -6.24
CA PHE A 57 -8.38 11.10 -6.80
C PHE A 57 -8.67 9.98 -5.78
N GLN A 58 -9.16 10.34 -4.59
CA GLN A 58 -9.55 9.36 -3.59
C GLN A 58 -10.85 8.67 -4.02
N LEU A 59 -10.80 7.35 -4.19
CA LEU A 59 -11.98 6.56 -4.50
C LEU A 59 -12.97 6.56 -3.32
N PRO A 60 -14.29 6.56 -3.59
CA PRO A 60 -15.32 6.46 -2.57
C PRO A 60 -15.33 5.08 -1.90
N ASN A 61 -16.25 4.88 -0.95
CA ASN A 61 -16.42 3.58 -0.30
C ASN A 61 -16.72 2.49 -1.35
N THR A 62 -16.15 1.30 -1.17
CA THR A 62 -16.27 0.18 -2.12
C THR A 62 -17.70 -0.30 -2.34
N ASN A 63 -18.61 -0.04 -1.41
CA ASN A 63 -20.03 -0.38 -1.51
C ASN A 63 -20.91 0.78 -1.96
N ASP A 64 -20.34 1.99 -2.09
CA ASP A 64 -21.04 3.15 -2.62
C ASP A 64 -20.87 3.21 -4.14
N TYR A 65 -21.54 2.29 -4.83
CA TYR A 65 -21.39 2.17 -6.27
C TYR A 65 -21.73 3.47 -6.99
N ALA A 66 -22.80 4.17 -6.59
CA ALA A 66 -23.26 5.39 -7.25
C ALA A 66 -22.20 6.50 -7.32
N SER A 67 -21.27 6.54 -6.36
CA SER A 67 -20.19 7.53 -6.31
C SER A 67 -18.93 7.10 -7.07
N ILE A 68 -18.77 5.81 -7.41
CA ILE A 68 -17.64 5.34 -8.22
C ILE A 68 -17.82 5.88 -9.64
N PRO A 69 -16.79 6.44 -10.30
CA PRO A 69 -16.89 6.82 -11.71
C PRO A 69 -17.29 5.63 -12.60
N GLN A 70 -18.35 5.78 -13.39
CA GLN A 70 -18.90 4.70 -14.22
C GLN A 70 -19.17 5.16 -15.65
N ASP A 71 -19.13 4.21 -16.57
CA ASP A 71 -19.70 4.39 -17.90
C ASP A 71 -21.25 4.45 -17.77
N PRO A 72 -21.94 5.48 -18.33
CA PRO A 72 -23.40 5.57 -18.30
C PRO A 72 -24.13 4.34 -18.86
N LEU A 73 -23.51 3.60 -19.79
CA LEU A 73 -24.06 2.38 -20.39
C LEU A 73 -23.69 1.11 -19.62
N ASN A 74 -22.82 1.20 -18.61
CA ASN A 74 -22.48 0.09 -17.74
C ASN A 74 -22.57 0.46 -16.24
N PRO A 75 -23.80 0.71 -15.71
CA PRO A 75 -23.97 0.97 -14.30
C PRO A 75 -23.48 -0.19 -13.43
N ILE A 76 -22.75 0.12 -12.37
CA ILE A 76 -22.22 -0.86 -11.41
C ILE A 76 -23.34 -1.27 -10.46
N THR A 77 -23.57 -2.58 -10.35
CA THR A 77 -24.51 -3.18 -9.41
C THR A 77 -23.82 -4.24 -8.58
N SER A 78 -24.39 -4.61 -7.42
CA SER A 78 -23.82 -5.66 -6.56
C SER A 78 -23.72 -6.99 -7.29
N GLN A 79 -24.68 -7.31 -8.16
CA GLN A 79 -24.70 -8.53 -8.96
C GLN A 79 -23.58 -8.52 -10.02
N LYS A 80 -23.36 -7.40 -10.71
CA LYS A 80 -22.25 -7.26 -11.67
C LYS A 80 -20.89 -7.34 -10.96
N VAL A 81 -20.76 -6.74 -9.79
CA VAL A 81 -19.54 -6.84 -8.97
C VAL A 81 -19.30 -8.29 -8.53
N ALA A 82 -20.33 -8.99 -8.05
CA ALA A 82 -20.23 -10.39 -7.67
C ALA A 82 -19.85 -11.28 -8.85
N LEU A 83 -20.46 -11.06 -10.02
CA LEU A 83 -20.11 -11.75 -11.25
C LEU A 83 -18.66 -11.47 -11.68
N GLY A 84 -18.25 -10.19 -11.69
CA GLY A 84 -16.89 -9.79 -12.05
C GLY A 84 -15.83 -10.44 -11.17
N LYS A 85 -16.08 -10.55 -9.86
CA LYS A 85 -15.18 -11.26 -8.93
C LYS A 85 -14.95 -12.72 -9.32
N MET A 86 -15.98 -13.40 -9.82
CA MET A 86 -15.86 -14.77 -10.32
C MET A 86 -15.10 -14.80 -11.66
N LEU A 87 -15.50 -13.94 -12.61
CA LEU A 87 -14.91 -13.92 -13.95
C LEU A 87 -13.41 -13.61 -13.97
N VAL A 88 -12.91 -12.76 -13.06
CA VAL A 88 -11.48 -12.45 -12.95
C VAL A 88 -10.63 -13.72 -12.69
N HIS A 89 -11.22 -14.74 -12.08
CA HIS A 89 -10.54 -16.01 -11.77
C HIS A 89 -10.91 -17.14 -12.75
N GLU A 90 -11.79 -16.90 -13.71
CA GLU A 90 -12.29 -17.92 -14.64
C GLU A 90 -11.31 -18.17 -15.79
N THR A 91 -10.76 -19.37 -15.88
CA THR A 91 -9.76 -19.71 -16.90
C THR A 91 -10.39 -20.03 -18.25
N ALA A 92 -11.66 -20.42 -18.31
CA ALA A 92 -12.37 -20.66 -19.58
C ALA A 92 -12.43 -19.40 -20.47
N THR A 93 -12.20 -18.21 -19.92
CA THR A 93 -12.13 -16.95 -20.68
C THR A 93 -10.75 -16.71 -21.34
N GLY A 94 -9.73 -17.50 -20.99
CA GLY A 94 -8.36 -17.44 -21.54
C GLY A 94 -8.22 -18.04 -22.93
N GLY A 95 -9.03 -17.60 -23.89
CA GLY A 95 -9.15 -18.24 -25.22
C GLY A 95 -8.05 -17.88 -26.24
N ASN A 96 -7.48 -16.68 -26.16
CA ASN A 96 -6.49 -16.19 -27.14
C ASN A 96 -5.06 -16.32 -26.61
N ALA A 97 -4.66 -17.54 -26.26
CA ALA A 97 -3.31 -17.81 -25.78
C ALA A 97 -2.28 -17.75 -26.92
N LYS A 98 -1.08 -17.22 -26.63
CA LYS A 98 0.04 -17.28 -27.60
C LYS A 98 0.56 -18.70 -27.84
N MET A 99 0.39 -19.57 -26.86
CA MET A 99 0.73 -20.99 -26.94
C MET A 99 -0.57 -21.79 -26.95
N GLU A 100 -0.72 -22.70 -27.90
CA GLU A 100 -1.92 -23.55 -28.01
C GLU A 100 -2.20 -24.32 -26.71
N SER A 101 -1.15 -24.81 -26.04
CA SER A 101 -1.27 -25.53 -24.77
C SER A 101 -1.77 -24.69 -23.59
N ALA A 102 -1.83 -23.36 -23.75
CA ALA A 102 -2.24 -22.45 -22.69
C ALA A 102 -3.68 -21.95 -22.84
N VAL A 103 -4.39 -22.31 -23.93
CA VAL A 103 -5.81 -22.00 -24.11
C VAL A 103 -6.62 -22.54 -22.92
N GLU A 104 -7.47 -21.70 -22.35
CA GLU A 104 -8.32 -22.02 -21.18
C GLU A 104 -7.59 -22.38 -19.87
N THR A 105 -6.28 -22.09 -19.78
CA THR A 105 -5.46 -22.41 -18.59
C THR A 105 -5.04 -21.18 -17.77
N PHE A 106 -5.36 -19.98 -18.23
CA PHE A 106 -5.05 -18.71 -17.54
C PHE A 106 -6.29 -17.82 -17.46
N SER A 107 -6.30 -16.92 -16.49
CA SER A 107 -7.34 -15.91 -16.30
C SER A 107 -6.72 -14.53 -16.07
N CYS A 108 -7.55 -13.50 -15.90
CA CYS A 108 -7.06 -12.17 -15.54
C CYS A 108 -6.21 -12.22 -14.25
N ALA A 109 -6.61 -13.05 -13.28
CA ALA A 109 -5.91 -13.23 -12.01
C ALA A 109 -4.52 -13.90 -12.15
N SER A 110 -4.25 -14.61 -13.24
CA SER A 110 -2.93 -15.23 -13.48
C SER A 110 -1.82 -14.19 -13.64
N CYS A 111 -2.13 -13.05 -14.28
CA CYS A 111 -1.21 -11.93 -14.46
C CYS A 111 -1.46 -10.80 -13.46
N HIS A 112 -2.71 -10.57 -13.05
CA HIS A 112 -3.13 -9.54 -12.08
C HIS A 112 -3.65 -10.17 -10.78
N PRO A 113 -2.77 -10.79 -9.97
CA PRO A 113 -3.20 -11.48 -8.76
C PRO A 113 -3.75 -10.50 -7.71
N VAL A 114 -4.90 -10.84 -7.13
CA VAL A 114 -5.55 -10.06 -6.06
C VAL A 114 -4.61 -9.86 -4.87
N ALA A 115 -3.83 -10.89 -4.53
CA ALA A 115 -2.86 -10.86 -3.43
C ALA A 115 -1.75 -9.82 -3.62
N ALA A 116 -1.45 -9.45 -4.86
CA ALA A 116 -0.52 -8.39 -5.19
C ALA A 116 -1.25 -7.09 -5.54
N GLY A 117 -2.50 -6.89 -5.15
CA GLY A 117 -3.25 -5.67 -5.47
C GLY A 117 -3.44 -5.45 -6.98
N PHE A 118 -3.53 -6.54 -7.76
CA PHE A 118 -3.65 -6.51 -9.22
C PHE A 118 -2.43 -5.98 -9.99
N TYR A 119 -1.27 -5.81 -9.35
CA TYR A 119 -0.03 -5.48 -10.05
C TYR A 119 0.40 -6.62 -10.98
N SER A 120 0.80 -6.28 -12.22
CA SER A 120 1.13 -7.23 -13.29
C SER A 120 2.53 -7.87 -13.16
N GLU A 121 3.25 -7.61 -12.07
CA GLU A 121 4.68 -7.93 -11.96
C GLU A 121 4.93 -9.03 -10.92
N THR A 122 5.27 -10.22 -11.40
CA THR A 122 5.86 -11.31 -10.60
C THR A 122 7.35 -11.08 -10.33
N TYR A 123 7.74 -9.87 -9.94
CA TYR A 123 9.04 -9.61 -9.34
C TYR A 123 8.90 -8.70 -8.13
N LYS A 124 9.60 -9.07 -7.06
CA LYS A 124 9.62 -8.40 -5.77
C LYS A 124 9.70 -6.88 -5.94
N VAL A 125 8.62 -6.18 -5.60
CA VAL A 125 8.70 -4.79 -5.20
C VAL A 125 8.23 -4.68 -3.76
N LEU A 126 9.19 -4.30 -2.93
CA LEU A 126 9.05 -3.75 -1.59
C LEU A 126 8.12 -2.53 -1.59
N VAL A 127 6.82 -2.72 -1.70
CA VAL A 127 5.85 -1.76 -1.16
C VAL A 127 4.82 -2.56 -0.37
N LYS A 128 5.25 -2.96 0.83
CA LYS A 128 4.32 -3.39 1.86
C LYS A 128 3.62 -2.14 2.38
N ALA A 129 2.30 -2.26 2.52
CA ALA A 129 1.43 -1.44 3.35
C ALA A 129 0.93 -0.10 2.77
N VAL A 130 -0.01 -0.19 1.84
CA VAL A 130 -1.28 0.54 2.00
C VAL A 130 -2.44 -0.40 1.67
N LYS A 131 -3.10 -0.88 2.73
CA LYS A 131 -4.52 -1.28 2.75
C LYS A 131 -4.93 -2.60 2.06
N VAL A 132 -4.38 -3.72 2.55
CA VAL A 132 -5.10 -5.00 2.56
C VAL A 132 -5.50 -5.29 4.01
N LEU A 133 -6.53 -4.57 4.47
CA LEU A 133 -7.26 -4.80 5.72
C LEU A 133 -8.65 -4.19 5.51
N ALA A 134 -9.39 -4.75 4.56
CA ALA A 134 -10.84 -4.62 4.38
C ALA A 134 -11.28 -5.40 3.12
N VAL A 135 -10.92 -6.68 3.04
CA VAL A 135 -11.71 -7.73 2.36
C VAL A 135 -11.59 -8.97 3.23
#